data_AF-A0AAI9YNQ3-F1
#
_entry.id   AF-A0AAI9YNQ3-F1
#
_cell.length_a   1.000
_cell.length_b   1.000
_cell.length_c   1.000
_cell.angle_alpha   90.00
_cell.angle_beta   90.00
_cell.angle_gamma   90.00
#
_symmetry.space_group_name_H-M   'P 1'
#
loop_
_entity.id
_entity.type
_entity.pdbx_description
1 polymer ?
#
loop_
_entity_poly.entity_id
_entity_poly.type
_entity_poly.pdbx_seq_one_letter_code
_entity_poly.pdbx_strand_id
1 'polypeptide(L)'
;MFQSSEIIAIFREYDHRRTSSSPKVCAAVNIPSLMLEPPDSVTIGALLLMALFLSSTSRLSTSAMVLGVASQMMFLAGFHKISTTLAERATHNHRLLSHAYILDQNLSLWLGKPPLLSSDIVRDVPKQEQYDGYGSIYLQDGTSFNCLKEQLLLAKIQSKAYEKLRSPASSSMSQESHAEISHQLLNELNLWRHTLPALTRPLLIPKDLDKKHVPWLSTIFCTFHQVENCIRSSIFSHVAFFDNVAFRNQTPLVVSSCASATRELVAVLNALDRSDLQRS
;
A
#
# COMPACT_ATOMS: atom_id res chain seq x y z
N MET A 1 3.59 6.13 -1.22
CA MET A 1 2.99 7.32 -1.84
C MET A 1 4.12 8.25 -2.23
N PHE A 2 4.51 8.26 -3.51
CA PHE A 2 5.69 8.96 -4.07
C PHE A 2 5.91 10.35 -3.44
N GLN A 3 7.17 10.69 -3.14
CA GLN A 3 7.48 12.04 -2.64
C GLN A 3 7.02 13.09 -3.67
N SER A 4 6.58 14.28 -3.22
CA SER A 4 6.22 15.37 -4.13
C SER A 4 7.36 15.71 -5.10
N SER A 5 8.62 15.51 -4.70
CA SER A 5 9.82 15.63 -5.52
C SER A 5 9.91 14.58 -6.63
N GLU A 6 9.55 13.31 -6.38
CA GLU A 6 9.54 12.25 -7.40
C GLU A 6 8.39 12.45 -8.39
N ILE A 7 7.23 12.88 -7.90
CA ILE A 7 6.08 13.26 -8.74
C ILE A 7 6.49 14.39 -9.68
N ILE A 8 7.09 15.45 -9.13
CA ILE A 8 7.58 16.60 -9.90
C ILE A 8 8.72 16.18 -10.83
N ALA A 9 9.62 15.28 -10.41
CA ALA A 9 10.75 14.85 -11.25
C ALA A 9 10.30 13.96 -12.41
N ILE A 10 9.40 13.00 -12.18
CA ILE A 10 8.83 12.15 -13.24
C ILE A 10 7.99 12.99 -14.20
N PHE A 11 7.19 13.93 -13.70
CA PHE A 11 6.45 14.86 -14.57
C PHE A 11 7.35 15.84 -15.30
N ARG A 12 8.41 16.38 -14.67
CA ARG A 12 9.39 17.24 -15.34
C ARG A 12 10.18 16.49 -16.40
N GLU A 13 10.61 15.27 -16.13
CA GLU A 13 11.32 14.42 -17.09
C GLU A 13 10.40 14.05 -18.27
N TYR A 14 9.13 13.75 -17.99
CA TYR A 14 8.12 13.51 -19.03
C TYR A 14 7.85 14.76 -19.89
N ASP A 15 7.75 15.95 -19.26
CA ASP A 15 7.55 17.23 -19.94
C ASP A 15 8.79 17.65 -20.75
N HIS A 16 9.99 17.38 -20.24
CA HIS A 16 11.26 17.68 -20.90
C HIS A 16 11.45 16.87 -22.20
N ARG A 17 10.98 15.61 -22.23
CA ARG A 17 10.96 14.81 -23.46
C ARG A 17 9.95 15.31 -24.51
N ARG A 18 9.04 16.22 -24.16
CA ARG A 18 7.91 16.63 -25.00
C ARG A 18 7.95 18.08 -25.48
N THR A 19 9.06 18.81 -25.31
CA THR A 19 9.14 20.22 -25.67
C THR A 19 9.04 20.46 -27.19
N SER A 20 7.80 20.63 -27.68
CA SER A 20 7.46 21.52 -28.80
C SER A 20 6.03 22.12 -28.71
N SER A 21 5.38 22.19 -27.55
CA SER A 21 4.16 23.01 -27.39
C SER A 21 3.80 23.32 -25.92
N SER A 22 3.99 24.59 -25.57
CA SER A 22 3.37 25.41 -24.48
C SER A 22 3.07 24.81 -23.09
N PRO A 23 3.40 25.53 -21.99
CA PRO A 23 3.22 25.05 -20.62
C PRO A 23 1.77 25.22 -20.16
N LYS A 24 1.01 24.14 -20.12
CA LYS A 24 -0.24 24.04 -19.34
C LYS A 24 -0.11 22.91 -18.33
N VAL A 25 0.23 23.31 -17.11
CA VAL A 25 0.19 22.47 -15.90
C VAL A 25 -1.18 21.74 -15.81
N CYS A 26 -1.14 20.43 -15.55
CA CYS A 26 -2.27 19.55 -15.22
C CYS A 26 -3.30 19.19 -16.32
N ALA A 27 -3.08 19.50 -17.60
CA ALA A 27 -3.99 19.08 -18.67
C ALA A 27 -3.72 17.62 -19.11
N ALA A 28 -4.44 16.68 -18.50
CA ALA A 28 -4.72 15.32 -18.98
C ALA A 28 -3.52 14.51 -19.48
N VAL A 29 -2.86 13.80 -18.58
CA VAL A 29 -2.15 12.56 -18.95
C VAL A 29 -3.18 11.64 -19.63
N ASN A 30 -3.10 11.52 -20.95
CA ASN A 30 -3.97 10.65 -21.72
C ASN A 30 -3.53 9.20 -21.50
N ILE A 31 -4.24 8.47 -20.62
CA ILE A 31 -3.96 7.07 -20.32
C ILE A 31 -3.77 6.26 -21.61
N PRO A 32 -4.67 6.34 -22.62
CA PRO A 32 -4.46 5.72 -23.93
C PRO A 32 -3.11 6.02 -24.59
N SER A 33 -2.62 7.26 -24.53
CA SER A 33 -1.31 7.59 -25.11
C SER A 33 -0.17 6.91 -24.36
N LEU A 34 -0.22 6.88 -23.02
CA LEU A 34 0.77 6.17 -22.23
C LEU A 34 0.77 4.67 -22.50
N MET A 35 -0.39 4.06 -22.79
CA MET A 35 -0.52 2.64 -23.10
C MET A 35 0.17 2.24 -24.41
N LEU A 36 0.40 3.19 -25.31
CA LEU A 36 1.03 2.97 -26.62
C LEU A 36 2.54 3.23 -26.61
N GLU A 37 3.07 3.83 -25.53
CA GLU A 37 4.51 4.08 -25.37
C GLU A 37 5.27 2.77 -25.09
N PRO A 38 6.58 2.71 -25.41
CA PRO A 38 7.40 1.55 -25.09
C PRO A 38 7.50 1.37 -23.56
N PRO A 39 7.70 0.12 -23.08
CA PRO A 39 7.78 -0.17 -21.66
C PRO A 39 9.10 0.35 -21.07
N ASP A 40 9.09 1.62 -20.63
CA ASP A 40 10.19 2.28 -19.94
C ASP A 40 9.80 2.70 -18.50
N SER A 41 10.81 2.97 -17.65
CA SER A 41 10.57 3.26 -16.23
C SER A 41 9.74 4.54 -16.01
N VAL A 42 9.84 5.51 -16.94
CA VAL A 42 9.10 6.78 -16.87
C VAL A 42 7.62 6.55 -17.16
N THR A 43 7.28 5.84 -18.23
CA THR A 43 5.89 5.50 -18.59
C THR A 43 5.25 4.65 -17.51
N ILE A 44 5.98 3.64 -17.02
CA ILE A 44 5.54 2.78 -15.92
C ILE A 44 5.27 3.62 -14.66
N GLY A 45 6.19 4.52 -14.30
CA GLY A 45 6.04 5.42 -13.16
C GLY A 45 4.82 6.33 -13.29
N ALA A 46 4.57 6.89 -14.48
CA ALA A 46 3.40 7.73 -14.74
C ALA A 46 2.08 6.95 -14.61
N LEU A 47 2.01 5.71 -15.13
CA LEU A 47 0.84 4.86 -14.98
C LEU A 47 0.60 4.46 -13.51
N LEU A 48 1.65 4.13 -12.77
CA LEU A 48 1.54 3.84 -11.33
C LEU A 48 1.02 5.04 -10.55
N LEU A 49 1.51 6.25 -10.86
CA LEU A 49 1.04 7.46 -10.23
C LEU A 49 -0.44 7.74 -10.55
N MET A 50 -0.86 7.51 -11.80
CA MET A 50 -2.26 7.61 -12.20
C MET A 50 -3.13 6.59 -11.46
N ALA A 51 -2.67 5.35 -11.30
CA ALA A 51 -3.37 4.34 -10.52
C ALA A 51 -3.53 4.80 -9.05
N LEU A 52 -2.45 5.27 -8.41
CA LEU A 52 -2.51 5.80 -7.05
C LEU A 52 -3.48 6.97 -6.92
N PHE A 53 -3.45 7.91 -7.86
CA PHE A 53 -4.39 9.04 -7.89
C PHE A 53 -5.84 8.56 -7.97
N LEU A 54 -6.15 7.67 -8.93
CA LEU A 54 -7.48 7.10 -9.09
C LEU A 54 -7.96 6.37 -7.84
N SER A 55 -7.08 5.60 -7.20
CA SER A 55 -7.37 4.92 -5.93
C SER A 55 -7.71 5.90 -4.81
N SER A 56 -7.00 7.02 -4.74
CA SER A 56 -7.20 8.09 -3.75
C SER A 56 -8.51 8.86 -3.98
N THR A 57 -8.98 8.92 -5.22
CA THR A 57 -10.29 9.50 -5.60
C THR A 57 -11.44 8.49 -5.60
N SER A 58 -11.26 7.33 -4.95
CA SER A 58 -12.27 6.25 -4.86
C SER A 58 -12.68 5.63 -6.21
N ARG A 59 -11.88 5.77 -7.26
CA ARG A 59 -12.11 5.15 -8.59
C ARG A 59 -11.38 3.81 -8.70
N LEU A 60 -11.70 2.89 -7.79
CA LEU A 60 -10.93 1.67 -7.55
C LEU A 60 -10.86 0.73 -8.77
N SER A 61 -11.97 0.54 -9.49
CA SER A 61 -11.99 -0.31 -10.69
C SER A 61 -11.08 0.24 -11.81
N THR A 62 -11.11 1.55 -12.04
CA THR A 62 -10.23 2.20 -13.02
C THR A 62 -8.77 2.14 -12.56
N SER A 63 -8.52 2.35 -11.27
CA SER A 63 -7.17 2.18 -10.69
C SER A 63 -6.63 0.76 -10.93
N ALA A 64 -7.45 -0.26 -10.73
CA ALA A 64 -7.06 -1.65 -10.96
C ALA A 64 -6.74 -1.94 -12.43
N MET A 65 -7.50 -1.37 -13.37
CA MET A 65 -7.22 -1.48 -14.81
C MET A 65 -5.89 -0.83 -15.18
N VAL A 66 -5.65 0.41 -14.73
CA VAL A 66 -4.39 1.13 -15.00
C VAL A 66 -3.20 0.41 -14.37
N LEU A 67 -3.35 -0.10 -13.15
CA LEU A 67 -2.33 -0.93 -12.51
C LEU A 67 -2.04 -2.20 -13.31
N GLY A 68 -3.07 -2.86 -13.86
CA GLY A 68 -2.91 -4.01 -14.74
C GLY A 68 -2.01 -3.70 -15.94
N VAL A 69 -2.23 -2.56 -16.60
CA VAL A 69 -1.36 -2.08 -17.69
C VAL A 69 0.06 -1.85 -17.22
N ALA A 70 0.24 -1.12 -16.11
CA ALA A 70 1.55 -0.81 -15.55
C ALA A 70 2.34 -2.09 -15.21
N SER A 71 1.67 -3.07 -14.60
CA SER A 71 2.26 -4.38 -14.28
C SER A 71 2.69 -5.14 -15.53
N GLN A 72 1.88 -5.13 -16.59
CA GLN A 72 2.28 -5.76 -17.86
C GLN A 72 3.50 -5.08 -18.48
N MET A 73 3.54 -3.74 -18.47
CA MET A 73 4.73 -3.00 -18.93
C MET A 73 5.97 -3.32 -18.10
N MET A 74 5.85 -3.47 -16.78
CA MET A 74 6.97 -3.91 -15.92
C MET A 74 7.49 -5.29 -16.31
N PHE A 75 6.60 -6.23 -16.65
CA PHE A 75 7.01 -7.55 -17.10
C PHE A 75 7.72 -7.50 -18.46
N LEU A 76 7.20 -6.74 -19.41
CA LEU A 76 7.83 -6.54 -20.72
C LEU A 76 9.20 -5.85 -20.60
N ALA A 77 9.34 -4.89 -19.68
CA ALA A 77 10.61 -4.23 -19.35
C ALA A 77 11.58 -5.11 -18.54
N GLY A 78 11.15 -6.31 -18.10
CA GLY A 78 11.99 -7.25 -17.37
C GLY A 78 12.21 -6.92 -15.89
N PHE A 79 11.35 -6.10 -15.25
CA PHE A 79 11.52 -5.69 -13.85
C PHE A 79 11.47 -6.87 -12.86
N HIS A 80 10.81 -7.96 -13.24
CA HIS A 80 10.70 -9.20 -12.46
C HIS A 80 11.99 -10.03 -12.45
N LYS A 81 12.96 -9.72 -13.32
CA LYS A 81 14.24 -10.43 -13.39
C LYS A 81 15.22 -9.76 -12.43
N ILE A 82 15.94 -10.56 -11.64
CA ILE A 82 17.08 -10.09 -10.86
C ILE A 82 18.14 -9.64 -11.86
N SER A 83 18.22 -8.34 -12.11
CA SER A 83 19.11 -7.77 -13.11
C SER A 83 20.46 -7.45 -12.47
N THR A 84 21.54 -7.94 -13.07
CA THR A 84 22.94 -7.58 -12.75
C THR A 84 23.38 -6.24 -13.37
N THR A 85 22.44 -5.46 -13.91
CA THR A 85 22.72 -4.16 -14.52
C THR A 85 23.01 -3.07 -13.47
N LEU A 86 23.42 -1.88 -13.94
CA LEU A 86 23.74 -0.69 -13.13
C LEU A 86 22.85 -0.59 -11.88
N ALA A 87 23.48 -0.62 -10.70
CA ALA A 87 22.81 -0.76 -9.40
C ALA A 87 21.69 0.27 -9.18
N GLU A 88 21.84 1.50 -9.68
CA GLU A 88 20.83 2.56 -9.55
C GLU A 88 19.55 2.26 -10.33
N ARG A 89 19.66 1.77 -11.57
CA ARG A 89 18.50 1.43 -12.41
C ARG A 89 17.77 0.21 -11.85
N ALA A 90 18.52 -0.79 -11.38
CA ALA A 90 17.94 -1.95 -10.70
C ALA A 90 17.16 -1.53 -9.44
N THR A 91 17.71 -0.59 -8.65
CA THR A 91 17.07 -0.06 -7.44
C THR A 91 15.79 0.72 -7.77
N HIS A 92 15.81 1.59 -8.79
CA HIS A 92 14.62 2.31 -9.22
C HIS A 92 13.50 1.37 -9.71
N ASN A 93 13.83 0.40 -10.56
CA ASN A 93 12.85 -0.56 -11.08
C ASN A 93 12.23 -1.41 -9.96
N HIS A 94 13.05 -1.85 -8.99
CA HIS A 94 12.57 -2.56 -7.81
C HIS A 94 11.61 -1.72 -6.96
N ARG A 95 11.86 -0.41 -6.82
CA ARG A 95 10.94 0.50 -6.11
C ARG A 95 9.59 0.63 -6.83
N LEU A 96 9.60 0.78 -8.16
CA LEU A 96 8.35 0.82 -8.94
C LEU A 96 7.57 -0.49 -8.80
N LEU A 97 8.26 -1.63 -8.92
CA LEU A 97 7.66 -2.95 -8.75
C LEU A 97 7.08 -3.14 -7.33
N SER A 98 7.79 -2.69 -6.30
CA SER A 98 7.32 -2.73 -4.92
C SER A 98 6.05 -1.90 -4.72
N HIS A 99 5.99 -0.69 -5.29
CA HIS A 99 4.79 0.14 -5.25
C HIS A 99 3.61 -0.50 -5.98
N ALA A 100 3.87 -1.14 -7.13
CA ALA A 100 2.86 -1.87 -7.87
C ALA A 100 2.26 -3.01 -7.04
N TYR A 101 3.13 -3.80 -6.40
CA TYR A 101 2.72 -4.89 -5.50
C TYR A 101 1.89 -4.37 -4.33
N ILE A 102 2.35 -3.33 -3.63
CA ILE A 102 1.62 -2.72 -2.50
C ILE A 102 0.22 -2.26 -2.95
N LEU A 103 0.14 -1.54 -4.07
CA LEU A 103 -1.15 -1.07 -4.59
C LEU A 103 -2.08 -2.22 -5.00
N ASP A 104 -1.53 -3.27 -5.61
CA ASP A 104 -2.32 -4.43 -6.01
C ASP A 104 -2.90 -5.18 -4.81
N GLN A 105 -2.13 -5.38 -3.73
CA GLN A 105 -2.65 -6.02 -2.50
C GLN A 105 -3.74 -5.16 -1.84
N ASN A 106 -3.57 -3.84 -1.79
CA ASN A 106 -4.61 -2.91 -1.30
C ASN A 106 -5.90 -3.04 -2.11
N LEU A 107 -5.80 -2.91 -3.44
CA LEU A 107 -6.96 -3.00 -4.34
C LEU A 107 -7.63 -4.38 -4.26
N SER A 108 -6.87 -5.44 -4.05
CA SER A 108 -7.40 -6.81 -3.95
C SER A 108 -8.27 -7.00 -2.71
N LEU A 109 -7.84 -6.46 -1.56
CA LEU A 109 -8.67 -6.44 -0.36
C LEU A 109 -9.90 -5.53 -0.50
N TRP A 110 -9.75 -4.35 -1.11
CA TRP A 110 -10.86 -3.40 -1.26
C TRP A 110 -11.92 -3.86 -2.25
N LEU A 111 -11.52 -4.45 -3.38
CA LEU A 111 -12.43 -4.92 -4.42
C LEU A 111 -12.87 -6.37 -4.23
N GLY A 112 -12.26 -7.11 -3.30
CA GLY A 112 -12.49 -8.55 -3.14
C GLY A 112 -12.06 -9.36 -4.36
N LYS A 113 -11.10 -8.86 -5.14
CA LYS A 113 -10.56 -9.52 -6.34
C LYS A 113 -9.25 -10.25 -6.01
N PRO A 114 -8.84 -11.26 -6.79
CA PRO A 114 -7.50 -11.80 -6.67
C PRO A 114 -6.42 -10.76 -7.01
N PRO A 115 -5.28 -10.77 -6.29
CA PRO A 115 -4.12 -9.99 -6.67
C PRO A 115 -3.56 -10.46 -8.02
N LEU A 116 -3.07 -9.50 -8.79
CA LEU A 116 -2.35 -9.71 -10.05
C LEU A 116 -0.91 -10.15 -9.80
N LEU A 117 -0.29 -9.62 -8.75
CA LEU A 117 1.13 -9.82 -8.42
C LEU A 117 1.27 -10.76 -7.24
N SER A 118 2.07 -11.83 -7.42
CA SER A 118 2.42 -12.74 -6.34
C SER A 118 3.52 -12.17 -5.44
N SER A 119 3.60 -12.67 -4.20
CA SER A 119 4.63 -12.29 -3.24
C SER A 119 6.05 -12.67 -3.68
N ASP A 120 6.19 -13.68 -4.55
CA ASP A 120 7.48 -14.13 -5.11
C ASP A 120 8.14 -13.10 -6.01
N ILE A 121 7.36 -12.23 -6.65
CA ILE A 121 7.87 -11.15 -7.51
C ILE A 121 8.64 -10.11 -6.68
N VAL A 122 8.31 -9.99 -5.38
CA VAL A 122 9.00 -9.10 -4.43
C VAL A 122 9.56 -9.91 -3.26
N ARG A 123 10.23 -11.02 -3.59
CA ARG A 123 10.78 -11.97 -2.62
C ARG A 123 11.76 -11.30 -1.67
N ASP A 124 12.74 -10.60 -2.21
CA ASP A 124 13.81 -9.96 -1.45
C ASP A 124 13.35 -8.57 -1.02
N VAL A 125 12.87 -8.45 0.22
CA VAL A 125 12.69 -7.13 0.86
C VAL A 125 14.10 -6.62 1.16
N PRO A 126 14.55 -5.51 0.55
CA PRO A 126 15.89 -5.00 0.81
C PRO A 126 16.11 -4.75 2.30
N LYS A 127 17.33 -5.00 2.77
CA LYS A 127 17.74 -4.57 4.11
C LYS A 127 17.72 -3.04 4.17
N GLN A 128 17.57 -2.47 5.36
CA GLN A 128 17.51 -1.02 5.55
C GLN A 128 18.70 -0.27 4.91
N GLU A 129 19.89 -0.87 4.98
CA GLU A 129 21.15 -0.37 4.43
C GLU A 129 21.22 -0.42 2.88
N GLN A 130 20.33 -1.18 2.24
CA GLN A 130 20.29 -1.37 0.78
C GLN A 130 19.33 -0.40 0.08
N TYR A 131 18.57 0.39 0.84
CA TYR A 131 17.73 1.44 0.25
C TYR A 131 18.56 2.68 -0.04
N ASP A 132 18.27 3.33 -1.16
CA ASP A 132 18.91 4.57 -1.63
C ASP A 132 18.47 5.83 -0.85
N GLY A 133 18.04 5.66 0.40
CA GLY A 133 17.55 6.73 1.27
C GLY A 133 16.10 7.16 1.00
N TYR A 134 15.49 6.74 -0.12
CA TYR A 134 14.11 7.11 -0.44
C TYR A 134 13.12 6.40 0.49
N GLY A 135 12.20 7.18 1.07
CA GLY A 135 11.25 6.70 2.05
C GLY A 135 11.86 6.38 3.42
N SER A 136 13.16 6.67 3.64
CA SER A 136 13.79 6.55 4.95
C SER A 136 13.46 7.76 5.81
N ILE A 137 12.95 7.49 7.01
CA ILE A 137 12.69 8.49 8.04
C ILE A 137 13.75 8.31 9.12
N TYR A 138 14.47 9.39 9.42
CA TYR A 138 15.46 9.46 10.49
C TYR A 138 14.85 10.18 11.68
N LEU A 139 15.04 9.60 12.85
CA LEU A 139 14.46 10.06 14.10
C LEU A 139 15.54 10.71 14.95
N GLN A 140 15.13 11.63 15.83
CA GLN A 140 16.06 12.36 16.70
C GLN A 140 16.81 11.43 17.67
N ASP A 141 16.24 10.26 17.99
CA ASP A 141 16.85 9.23 18.84
C ASP A 141 17.90 8.38 18.10
N GLY A 142 18.21 8.70 16.84
CA GLY A 142 19.14 7.96 15.99
C GLY A 142 18.53 6.72 15.34
N THR A 143 17.28 6.38 15.65
CA THR A 143 16.56 5.31 14.97
C THR A 143 16.21 5.75 13.55
N SER A 144 16.27 4.82 12.59
CA SER A 144 15.72 5.05 11.26
C SER A 144 14.87 3.87 10.83
N PHE A 145 13.90 4.12 9.96
CA PHE A 145 13.12 3.08 9.33
C PHE A 145 12.72 3.50 7.91
N ASN A 146 12.45 2.52 7.05
CA ASN A 146 12.09 2.77 5.66
C ASN A 146 10.60 2.50 5.43
N CYS A 147 9.83 3.53 5.06
CA CYS A 147 8.38 3.39 4.87
C CYS A 147 8.01 2.42 3.75
N LEU A 148 8.80 2.36 2.67
CA LEU A 148 8.52 1.44 1.56
C LEU A 148 8.68 -0.01 2.01
N LYS A 149 9.75 -0.30 2.77
CA LYS A 149 9.97 -1.60 3.41
C LYS A 149 8.78 -2.00 4.27
N GLU A 150 8.32 -1.12 5.14
CA GLU A 150 7.22 -1.42 6.05
C GLU A 150 5.88 -1.61 5.32
N GLN A 151 5.61 -0.81 4.29
CA GLN A 151 4.43 -1.02 3.43
C GLN A 151 4.51 -2.34 2.66
N LEU A 152 5.70 -2.75 2.22
CA LEU A 152 5.90 -4.01 1.53
C LEU A 152 5.68 -5.21 2.46
N LEU A 153 6.16 -5.15 3.70
CA LEU A 153 5.89 -6.17 4.72
C LEU A 153 4.39 -6.26 5.02
N LEU A 154 3.73 -5.11 5.19
CA LEU A 154 2.29 -5.07 5.39
C LEU A 154 1.51 -5.64 4.19
N ALA A 155 1.95 -5.35 2.96
CA ALA A 155 1.37 -5.91 1.74
C ALA A 155 1.49 -7.44 1.67
N LYS A 156 2.57 -8.03 2.20
CA LYS A 156 2.68 -9.50 2.32
C LYS A 156 1.64 -10.08 3.28
N ILE A 157 1.34 -9.38 4.38
CA ILE A 157 0.26 -9.77 5.31
C ILE A 157 -1.10 -9.64 4.62
N GLN A 158 -1.33 -8.58 3.84
CA GLN A 158 -2.55 -8.40 3.04
C GLN A 158 -2.76 -9.54 2.05
N SER A 159 -1.69 -9.95 1.38
CA SER A 159 -1.71 -11.06 0.43
C SER A 159 -2.16 -12.36 1.09
N LYS A 160 -1.58 -12.69 2.26
CA LYS A 160 -1.99 -13.84 3.08
C LYS A 160 -3.44 -13.73 3.56
N ALA A 161 -3.86 -12.54 3.98
CA ALA A 161 -5.23 -12.31 4.45
C ALA A 161 -6.24 -12.53 3.31
N TYR A 162 -5.95 -12.06 2.10
CA TYR A 162 -6.78 -12.37 0.94
C TYR A 162 -6.81 -13.88 0.67
N GLU A 163 -5.65 -14.50 0.51
CA GLU A 163 -5.53 -15.91 0.13
C GLU A 163 -6.25 -16.85 1.12
N LYS A 164 -6.03 -16.64 2.42
CA LYS A 164 -6.54 -17.55 3.45
C LYS A 164 -7.95 -17.25 3.93
N LEU A 165 -8.42 -16.00 3.87
CA LEU A 165 -9.71 -15.61 4.43
C LEU A 165 -10.74 -15.15 3.40
N ARG A 166 -10.32 -14.69 2.21
CA ARG A 166 -11.25 -14.08 1.24
C ARG A 166 -11.21 -14.70 -0.16
N SER A 167 -10.31 -15.63 -0.41
CA SER A 167 -10.25 -16.33 -1.69
C SER A 167 -11.49 -17.23 -1.87
N PRO A 168 -11.88 -17.57 -3.11
CA PRO A 168 -12.93 -18.56 -3.33
C PRO A 168 -12.63 -19.90 -2.62
N ALA A 169 -11.36 -20.26 -2.49
CA ALA A 169 -10.93 -21.47 -1.80
C ALA A 169 -11.16 -21.43 -0.27
N SER A 170 -11.23 -20.24 0.35
CA SER A 170 -11.53 -20.13 1.78
C SER A 170 -13.01 -20.41 2.08
N SER A 171 -13.90 -20.39 1.07
CA SER A 171 -15.35 -20.57 1.27
C SER A 171 -15.74 -21.93 1.85
N SER A 172 -14.94 -22.97 1.62
CA SER A 172 -15.15 -24.33 2.13
C SER A 172 -14.50 -24.60 3.49
N MET A 173 -13.85 -23.59 4.08
CA MET A 173 -13.14 -23.73 5.35
C MET A 173 -14.10 -23.86 6.54
N SER A 174 -13.73 -24.71 7.51
CA SER A 174 -14.48 -24.81 8.77
C SER A 174 -14.40 -23.51 9.58
N GLN A 175 -15.38 -23.30 10.45
CA GLN A 175 -15.45 -22.11 11.29
C GLN A 175 -14.24 -22.01 12.25
N GLU A 176 -13.82 -23.14 12.82
CA GLU A 176 -12.69 -23.24 13.73
C GLU A 176 -11.38 -22.89 13.01
N SER A 177 -11.21 -23.44 11.80
CA SER A 177 -10.04 -23.18 10.96
C SER A 177 -9.99 -21.70 10.55
N HIS A 178 -11.13 -21.11 10.21
CA HIS A 178 -11.22 -19.68 9.89
C HIS A 178 -10.83 -18.80 11.10
N ALA A 179 -11.36 -19.12 12.28
CA ALA A 179 -11.07 -18.38 13.51
C ALA A 179 -9.58 -18.46 13.89
N GLU A 180 -8.98 -19.65 13.78
CA GLU A 180 -7.57 -19.87 14.06
C GLU A 180 -6.68 -19.06 13.09
N ILE A 181 -6.95 -19.12 11.79
CA ILE A 181 -6.19 -18.35 10.79
C ILE A 181 -6.36 -16.84 11.01
N SER A 182 -7.58 -16.38 11.35
CA SER A 182 -7.83 -14.97 11.64
C SER A 182 -7.01 -14.50 12.85
N HIS A 183 -6.94 -15.32 13.91
CA HIS A 183 -6.12 -15.04 15.08
C HIS A 183 -4.63 -15.01 14.74
N GLN A 184 -4.13 -15.98 13.96
CA GLN A 184 -2.73 -16.01 13.50
C GLN A 184 -2.36 -14.75 12.70
N LEU A 185 -3.22 -14.33 11.77
CA LEU A 185 -2.98 -13.14 10.94
C LEU A 185 -3.03 -11.84 11.75
N LEU A 186 -3.97 -11.72 12.72
CA LEU A 186 -4.00 -10.58 13.64
C LEU A 186 -2.76 -10.53 14.52
N ASN A 187 -2.25 -11.68 14.96
CA ASN A 187 -1.00 -11.74 15.71
C ASN A 187 0.20 -11.34 14.86
N GLU A 188 0.29 -11.83 13.62
CA GLU A 188 1.33 -11.41 12.66
C GLU A 188 1.30 -9.89 12.43
N LEU A 189 0.10 -9.33 12.22
CA LEU A 189 -0.11 -7.89 12.03
C LEU A 189 0.29 -7.09 13.28
N ASN A 190 -0.03 -7.57 14.48
CA ASN A 190 0.36 -6.93 15.72
C ASN A 190 1.88 -6.98 15.95
N LEU A 191 2.52 -8.14 15.68
CA LEU A 191 3.96 -8.28 15.77
C LEU A 191 4.67 -7.30 14.83
N TRP A 192 4.20 -7.19 13.59
CA TRP A 192 4.69 -6.17 12.66
C TRP A 192 4.49 -4.75 13.19
N ARG A 193 3.33 -4.43 13.77
CA ARG A 193 3.12 -3.11 14.38
C ARG A 193 4.13 -2.81 15.50
N HIS A 194 4.52 -3.84 16.28
CA HIS A 194 5.51 -3.69 17.34
C HIS A 194 6.95 -3.46 16.84
N THR A 195 7.25 -3.80 15.58
CA THR A 195 8.57 -3.50 14.98
C THR A 195 8.71 -2.03 14.57
N LEU A 196 7.61 -1.29 14.49
CA LEU A 196 7.65 0.10 14.08
C LEU A 196 8.10 1.04 15.22
N PRO A 197 8.91 2.07 14.93
CA PRO A 197 9.36 3.04 15.94
C PRO A 197 8.22 3.79 16.62
N ALA A 198 8.45 4.37 17.80
CA ALA A 198 7.42 5.04 18.60
C ALA A 198 6.62 6.13 17.84
N LEU A 199 7.21 6.78 16.83
CA LEU A 199 6.53 7.75 15.96
C LEU A 199 5.38 7.19 15.14
N THR A 200 5.34 5.87 14.98
CA THR A 200 4.21 5.15 14.38
C THR A 200 3.15 4.79 15.42
N ARG A 201 3.11 5.50 16.56
CA ARG A 201 1.97 5.47 17.47
C ARG A 201 1.32 6.85 17.50
N PRO A 202 -0.02 6.96 17.35
CA PRO A 202 -0.73 8.24 17.22
C PRO A 202 -0.38 9.29 18.28
N LEU A 203 -0.14 8.84 19.51
CA LEU A 203 0.09 9.71 20.67
C LEU A 203 1.56 10.14 20.84
N LEU A 204 2.47 9.59 20.02
CA LEU A 204 3.92 9.77 20.15
C LEU A 204 4.54 10.40 18.90
N ILE A 205 3.71 10.94 18.00
CA ILE A 205 4.16 11.66 16.80
C ILE A 205 4.86 12.95 17.27
N PRO A 206 6.18 13.10 17.07
CA PRO A 206 6.95 14.23 17.55
C PRO A 206 6.50 15.49 16.81
N LYS A 207 6.43 16.58 17.56
CA LYS A 207 6.11 17.91 17.04
C LYS A 207 7.11 18.43 16.03
N ASP A 208 8.24 17.75 15.82
CA ASP A 208 9.32 18.10 14.88
C ASP A 208 9.37 17.20 13.64
N LEU A 209 8.39 16.31 13.45
CA LEU A 209 8.33 15.49 12.23
C LEU A 209 8.26 16.39 10.99
N ASP A 210 9.15 16.14 10.02
CA ASP A 210 9.15 16.82 8.74
C ASP A 210 7.83 16.55 8.00
N LYS A 211 7.16 17.63 7.53
CA LYS A 211 5.86 17.57 6.84
C LYS A 211 5.86 16.57 5.67
N LYS A 212 7.01 16.39 5.01
CA LYS A 212 7.13 15.44 3.88
C LYS A 212 6.92 13.98 4.27
N HIS A 213 7.03 13.64 5.56
CA HIS A 213 6.88 12.28 6.08
C HIS A 213 5.45 11.95 6.55
N VAL A 214 4.62 12.97 6.79
CA VAL A 214 3.23 12.80 7.27
C VAL A 214 2.41 11.88 6.35
N PRO A 215 2.38 12.05 5.01
CA PRO A 215 1.58 11.19 4.15
C PRO A 215 2.00 9.71 4.18
N TRP A 216 3.30 9.46 4.36
CA TRP A 216 3.84 8.10 4.45
C TRP A 216 3.38 7.39 5.73
N LEU A 217 3.46 8.08 6.87
CA LEU A 217 2.96 7.58 8.13
C LEU A 217 1.44 7.37 8.08
N SER A 218 0.68 8.37 7.61
CA SER A 218 -0.77 8.26 7.42
C SER A 218 -1.13 7.01 6.62
N THR A 219 -0.43 6.76 5.51
CA THR A 219 -0.66 5.58 4.67
C THR A 219 -0.46 4.28 5.46
N ILE A 220 0.65 4.15 6.19
CA ILE A 220 0.94 2.95 7.00
C ILE A 220 -0.16 2.70 8.04
N PHE A 221 -0.58 3.76 8.76
CA PHE A 221 -1.65 3.67 9.76
C PHE A 221 -3.01 3.30 9.16
N CYS A 222 -3.39 3.99 8.08
CA CYS A 222 -4.61 3.71 7.33
C CYS A 222 -4.62 2.24 6.90
N THR A 223 -3.53 1.78 6.27
CA THR A 223 -3.44 0.41 5.79
C THR A 223 -3.49 -0.58 6.95
N PHE A 224 -2.77 -0.36 8.05
CA PHE A 224 -2.83 -1.25 9.23
C PHE A 224 -4.27 -1.49 9.71
N HIS A 225 -5.02 -0.41 9.97
CA HIS A 225 -6.39 -0.53 10.46
C HIS A 225 -7.34 -1.10 9.38
N GLN A 226 -7.08 -0.82 8.10
CA GLN A 226 -7.81 -1.47 7.01
C GLN A 226 -7.59 -2.99 7.00
N VAL A 227 -6.34 -3.46 7.16
CA VAL A 227 -6.04 -4.91 7.23
C VAL A 227 -6.68 -5.54 8.45
N GLU A 228 -6.55 -4.92 9.61
CA GLU A 228 -7.17 -5.36 10.87
C GLU A 228 -8.69 -5.53 10.70
N ASN A 229 -9.36 -4.53 10.12
CA ASN A 229 -10.78 -4.58 9.84
C ASN A 229 -11.13 -5.64 8.79
N CYS A 230 -10.33 -5.79 7.73
CA CYS A 230 -10.53 -6.81 6.70
C CYS A 230 -10.46 -8.24 7.25
N ILE A 231 -9.53 -8.49 8.18
CA ILE A 231 -9.39 -9.80 8.85
C ILE A 231 -10.58 -10.00 9.79
N ARG A 232 -10.87 -9.04 10.67
CA ARG A 232 -11.99 -9.16 11.62
C ARG A 232 -13.35 -9.33 10.94
N SER A 233 -13.58 -8.63 9.83
CA SER A 233 -14.83 -8.69 9.08
C SER A 233 -14.92 -9.86 8.10
N SER A 234 -13.86 -10.67 7.91
CA SER A 234 -13.91 -11.80 6.96
C SER A 234 -14.94 -12.87 7.35
N ILE A 235 -15.24 -12.98 8.65
CA ILE A 235 -16.38 -13.71 9.20
C ILE A 235 -17.69 -13.47 8.44
N PHE A 236 -17.95 -12.23 8.02
CA PHE A 236 -19.18 -11.86 7.32
C PHE A 236 -19.21 -12.29 5.86
N SER A 237 -18.06 -12.67 5.29
CA SER A 237 -17.95 -13.18 3.93
C SER A 237 -18.47 -14.62 3.79
N HIS A 238 -18.71 -15.31 4.91
CA HIS A 238 -19.14 -16.72 4.94
C HIS A 238 -20.60 -16.82 5.43
N VAL A 239 -21.54 -16.94 4.50
CA VAL A 239 -22.99 -17.02 4.80
C VAL A 239 -23.30 -18.13 5.81
N ALA A 240 -22.64 -19.28 5.69
CA ALA A 240 -22.80 -20.43 6.59
C ALA A 240 -22.47 -20.12 8.07
N PHE A 241 -21.76 -19.03 8.35
CA PHE A 241 -21.39 -18.67 9.72
C PHE A 241 -22.51 -17.95 10.47
N PHE A 242 -23.47 -17.35 9.76
CA PHE A 242 -24.63 -16.70 10.38
C PHE A 242 -25.65 -17.70 10.95
N ASP A 243 -25.61 -18.95 10.50
CA ASP A 243 -26.44 -20.03 11.02
C ASP A 243 -25.92 -20.58 12.36
N ASN A 244 -24.66 -20.30 12.72
CA ASN A 244 -24.10 -20.68 14.01
C ASN A 244 -24.40 -19.61 15.10
N VAL A 245 -25.11 -20.03 16.15
CA VAL A 245 -25.50 -19.18 17.29
C VAL A 245 -24.30 -18.58 18.02
N ALA A 246 -23.20 -19.32 18.17
CA ALA A 246 -21.99 -18.83 18.85
C ALA A 246 -21.35 -17.65 18.09
N PHE A 247 -21.33 -17.71 16.76
CA PHE A 247 -20.79 -16.65 15.89
C PHE A 247 -21.74 -15.45 15.79
N ARG A 248 -23.05 -15.69 15.76
CA ARG A 248 -24.06 -14.63 15.86
C ARG A 248 -23.87 -13.81 17.14
N ASN A 249 -23.55 -14.47 18.25
CA ASN A 249 -23.27 -13.80 19.52
C ASN A 249 -21.93 -13.03 19.53
N GLN A 250 -20.96 -13.41 18.69
CA GLN A 250 -19.68 -12.70 18.51
C GLN A 250 -19.78 -11.51 17.54
N THR A 251 -20.77 -11.50 16.66
CA THR A 251 -20.95 -10.45 15.64
C THR A 251 -20.97 -9.02 16.23
N PRO A 252 -21.71 -8.72 17.31
CA PRO A 252 -21.67 -7.40 17.94
C PRO A 252 -20.28 -7.00 18.43
N LEU A 253 -19.51 -7.95 18.97
CA LEU A 253 -18.16 -7.72 19.45
C LEU A 253 -17.22 -7.36 18.29
N VAL A 254 -17.30 -8.10 17.18
CA VAL A 254 -16.53 -7.83 15.95
C VAL A 254 -16.87 -6.43 15.41
N VAL A 255 -18.16 -6.10 15.30
CA VAL A 255 -18.60 -4.78 14.83
C VAL A 255 -18.10 -3.66 15.75
N SER A 256 -18.19 -3.84 17.07
CA SER A 256 -17.70 -2.85 18.04
C SER A 256 -16.19 -2.62 17.94
N SER A 257 -15.43 -3.70 17.70
CA SER A 257 -13.97 -3.66 17.52
C SER A 257 -13.59 -2.94 16.23
N CYS A 258 -14.29 -3.21 15.12
CA CYS A 258 -14.08 -2.50 13.86
C CYS A 258 -14.41 -1.01 13.98
N ALA A 259 -15.48 -0.67 14.70
CA ALA A 259 -15.83 0.72 15.00
C ALA A 259 -14.76 1.41 15.86
N SER A 260 -14.16 0.69 16.82
CA SER A 260 -13.05 1.22 17.62
C SER A 260 -11.80 1.49 16.79
N ALA A 261 -11.37 0.53 15.99
CA ALA A 261 -10.23 0.69 15.08
C ALA A 261 -10.44 1.87 14.10
N THR A 262 -11.67 2.05 13.61
CA THR A 262 -12.02 3.19 12.76
C THR A 262 -11.93 4.53 13.51
N ARG A 263 -12.36 4.59 14.77
CA ARG A 263 -12.21 5.81 15.60
C ARG A 263 -10.74 6.14 15.88
N GLU A 264 -9.91 5.13 16.15
CA GLU A 264 -8.47 5.31 16.32
C GLU A 264 -7.83 5.86 15.05
N LEU A 265 -8.19 5.32 13.88
CA LEU A 265 -7.74 5.84 12.60
C LEU A 265 -8.13 7.33 12.40
N VAL A 266 -9.38 7.69 12.68
CA VAL A 266 -9.83 9.09 12.59
C VAL A 266 -9.06 9.98 13.56
N ALA A 267 -8.79 9.50 14.78
CA ALA A 267 -7.99 10.23 15.76
C ALA A 267 -6.55 10.46 15.28
N VAL A 268 -5.92 9.46 14.66
CA VAL A 268 -4.58 9.58 14.04
C VAL A 268 -4.61 10.65 12.95
N LEU A 269 -5.57 10.56 12.02
CA LEU A 269 -5.68 11.50 10.90
C LEU A 269 -5.88 12.94 11.39
N ASN A 270 -6.73 13.13 12.40
CA ASN A 270 -6.94 14.44 13.02
C ASN A 270 -5.70 14.95 13.75
N ALA A 271 -4.93 14.07 14.40
CA ALA A 271 -3.68 14.47 15.07
C ALA A 271 -2.62 14.92 14.05
N LEU A 272 -2.54 14.23 12.92
CA LEU A 272 -1.66 14.59 11.80
C LEU A 272 -2.08 15.93 11.17
N ASP A 273 -3.37 16.13 10.91
CA ASP A 273 -3.90 17.39 10.36
C ASP A 273 -3.66 18.61 11.29
N ARG A 274 -3.87 18.43 12.61
CA ARG A 274 -3.57 19.49 13.59
C ARG A 274 -2.09 19.85 13.67
N SER A 275 -1.20 18.87 13.47
CA SER A 275 0.25 19.13 13.42
C SER A 275 0.65 19.96 12.20
N ASP A 276 -0.12 19.89 11.12
CA ASP A 276 0.07 20.73 9.93
C ASP A 276 -0.47 22.16 10.12
N LEU A 277 -1.63 22.32 10.78
CA LEU A 277 -2.27 23.61 11.03
C LEU A 277 -1.56 24.49 12.08
N GLN A 278 -0.90 23.91 13.09
CA GLN A 278 -0.17 24.69 14.10
C GLN A 278 1.16 25.28 13.60
N ARG A 279 1.51 25.04 12.33
CA ARG A 279 2.78 25.46 11.70
C ARG A 279 2.58 26.36 10.48
N SER A 280 1.37 26.89 10.26
CA SER A 280 1.04 27.93 9.27
C SER A 280 0.76 29.25 9.97
#